data_AF-A0A7C1U8L9-F1
#
_entry.id   AF-A0A7C1U8L9-F1
#
_cell.length_a   1.000
_cell.length_b   1.000
_cell.length_c   1.000
_cell.angle_alpha   90.00
_cell.angle_beta   90.00
_cell.angle_gamma   90.00
#
_symmetry.space_group_name_H-M   'P 1'
#
loop_
_entity.id
_entity.type
_entity.pdbx_description
1 polymer ?
#
loop_
_entity_poly.entity_id
_entity_poly.type
_entity_poly.pdbx_seq_one_letter_code
_entity_poly.pdbx_strand_id
1 'polypeptide(L)'
;MQQLLPIQEDTVLNKVPLFGTGNHGRAEKFLLGKLVQFRGKKVDEVLAKSVEVFLERSNYNSPDDLASAIESVGLDKTKVESLFRALAEMMKRRHSIVHRADRNPRIGRGQHKYKSIGTEKLASWIPAVEGFAEEILSQLEERSLSYEFAD
;
A
#
# COMPACT_ATOMS: atom_id res chain seq x y z
N MET A 1 6.10 6.19 7.21
CA MET A 1 5.58 4.80 7.13
C MET A 1 6.56 3.75 7.66
N GLN A 2 7.82 3.72 7.20
CA GLN A 2 8.82 2.70 7.62
C GLN A 2 9.14 2.69 9.12
N GLN A 3 9.04 3.82 9.83
CA GLN A 3 9.24 3.87 11.29
C GLN A 3 8.01 3.52 12.12
N LEU A 4 6.80 3.57 11.54
CA LEU A 4 5.54 3.37 12.28
C LEU A 4 5.08 1.92 12.30
N LEU A 5 5.30 1.18 11.22
CA LEU A 5 4.89 -0.23 11.14
C LEU A 5 5.66 -1.16 12.10
N PRO A 6 6.98 -1.01 12.30
CA PRO A 6 7.73 -1.87 13.23
C PRO A 6 7.30 -1.77 14.69
N ILE A 7 6.60 -0.70 15.08
CA ILE A 7 6.14 -0.45 16.45
C ILE A 7 4.64 -0.77 16.65
N GLN A 8 3.97 -1.36 15.65
CA GLN A 8 2.56 -1.72 15.76
C GLN A 8 2.35 -3.00 16.58
N GLU A 9 1.10 -3.23 16.97
CA GLU A 9 0.65 -4.43 17.65
C GLU A 9 0.97 -5.71 16.86
N ASP A 10 1.08 -6.82 17.61
CA ASP A 10 1.39 -8.14 17.09
C ASP A 10 0.45 -8.57 15.95
N THR A 11 -0.84 -8.26 16.04
CA THR A 11 -1.85 -8.56 15.01
C THR A 11 -1.54 -7.94 13.65
N VAL A 12 -0.92 -6.75 13.62
CA VAL A 12 -0.48 -6.10 12.39
C VAL A 12 0.81 -6.74 11.89
N LEU A 13 1.78 -6.93 12.77
CA LEU A 13 3.09 -7.51 12.44
C LEU A 13 3.00 -8.98 11.99
N ASN A 14 1.98 -9.72 12.42
CA ASN A 14 1.72 -11.10 11.98
C ASN A 14 1.46 -11.22 10.47
N LYS A 15 1.19 -10.10 9.78
CA LYS A 15 1.05 -10.05 8.30
C LYS A 15 2.40 -9.90 7.59
N VAL A 16 3.49 -9.62 8.32
CA VAL A 16 4.82 -9.36 7.79
C VAL A 16 5.68 -10.64 7.92
N PRO A 17 6.22 -11.20 6.83
CA PRO A 17 7.13 -12.33 6.92
C PRO A 17 8.47 -11.92 7.51
N LEU A 18 9.07 -12.82 8.28
CA LEU A 18 10.46 -12.70 8.73
C LEU A 18 11.40 -12.63 7.50
N PHE A 19 12.20 -11.57 7.40
CA PHE A 19 13.07 -11.39 6.23
C PHE A 19 14.02 -12.59 6.03
N GLY A 20 14.30 -12.93 4.77
CA GLY A 20 15.17 -14.07 4.45
C GLY A 20 14.55 -15.46 4.67
N THR A 21 13.28 -15.55 5.07
CA THR A 21 12.62 -16.86 5.30
C THR A 21 11.35 -17.09 4.50
N GLY A 22 10.71 -16.04 4.00
CA GLY A 22 9.47 -16.14 3.22
C GLY A 22 9.70 -16.50 1.76
N ASN A 23 9.02 -17.56 1.29
CA ASN A 23 8.79 -17.76 -0.14
C ASN A 23 7.68 -16.80 -0.59
N HIS A 24 7.94 -15.99 -1.62
CA HIS A 24 6.94 -15.15 -2.29
C HIS A 24 6.22 -14.07 -1.43
N GLY A 25 6.82 -13.64 -0.31
CA GLY A 25 6.34 -12.47 0.44
C GLY A 25 5.11 -12.70 1.32
N ARG A 26 4.69 -13.96 1.51
CA ARG A 26 3.59 -14.32 2.41
C ARG A 26 4.11 -14.57 3.84
N ALA A 27 3.40 -14.05 4.84
CA ALA A 27 3.66 -14.37 6.24
C ALA A 27 3.32 -15.84 6.54
N GLU A 28 4.28 -16.55 7.14
CA GLU A 28 4.18 -17.96 7.49
C GLU A 28 4.80 -18.21 8.86
N LYS A 29 4.30 -19.24 9.56
CA LYS A 29 4.90 -19.69 10.81
C LYS A 29 6.31 -20.19 10.55
N PHE A 30 7.27 -19.79 11.38
CA PHE A 30 8.65 -20.24 11.31
C PHE A 30 9.07 -20.93 12.61
N LEU A 31 10.05 -21.84 12.51
CA LEU A 31 10.66 -22.49 13.66
C LEU A 31 11.82 -21.63 14.19
N LEU A 32 12.12 -21.74 15.49
CA LEU A 32 13.17 -20.96 16.16
C LEU A 32 14.53 -21.01 15.45
N GLY A 33 14.88 -22.15 14.83
CA GLY A 33 16.12 -22.30 14.07
C GLY A 33 16.29 -21.29 12.92
N LYS A 34 15.20 -20.74 12.38
CA LYS A 34 15.24 -19.68 11.36
C LYS A 34 15.83 -18.36 11.88
N LEU A 35 15.91 -18.16 13.19
CA LEU A 35 16.52 -16.98 13.81
C LEU A 35 18.05 -17.06 13.93
N VAL A 36 18.67 -18.23 13.69
CA VAL A 36 20.12 -18.42 13.84
C VAL A 36 20.94 -17.45 12.96
N GLN A 37 20.43 -17.10 11.78
CA GLN A 37 21.03 -16.13 10.87
C GLN A 37 21.02 -14.67 11.40
N PHE A 38 20.30 -14.39 12.48
CA PHE A 38 20.20 -13.06 13.10
C PHE A 38 20.92 -12.97 14.45
N ARG A 39 21.80 -13.95 14.78
CA ARG A 39 22.59 -13.91 16.02
C ARG A 39 23.35 -12.58 16.15
N GLY A 40 23.27 -11.98 17.34
CA GLY A 40 23.91 -10.71 17.66
C GLY A 40 23.12 -9.46 17.25
N LYS A 41 21.98 -9.61 16.56
CA LYS A 41 21.07 -8.49 16.25
C LYS A 41 20.05 -8.26 17.35
N LYS A 42 19.60 -7.01 17.49
CA LYS A 42 18.44 -6.69 18.36
C LYS A 42 17.15 -7.14 17.70
N VAL A 43 16.13 -7.42 18.51
CA VAL A 43 14.79 -7.77 18.01
C VAL A 43 14.24 -6.65 17.12
N ASP A 44 14.37 -5.39 17.55
CA ASP A 44 13.89 -4.22 16.79
C ASP A 44 14.53 -4.11 15.41
N GLU A 45 15.81 -4.43 15.28
CA GLU A 45 16.52 -4.43 13.99
C GLU A 45 15.95 -5.50 13.05
N VAL A 46 15.59 -6.67 13.60
CA VAL A 46 14.99 -7.77 12.83
C VAL A 46 13.56 -7.42 12.41
N LEU A 47 12.78 -6.78 13.29
CA LEU A 47 11.44 -6.30 12.98
C LEU A 47 11.47 -5.22 11.90
N ALA A 48 12.29 -4.17 12.10
CA ALA A 48 12.44 -3.09 11.14
C ALA A 48 12.87 -3.60 9.76
N LYS A 49 13.86 -4.51 9.71
CA LYS A 49 14.30 -5.07 8.43
C LYS A 49 13.25 -5.96 7.77
N SER A 50 12.47 -6.71 8.55
CA SER A 50 11.35 -7.52 8.03
C SER A 50 10.29 -6.64 7.39
N VAL A 51 9.89 -5.57 8.08
CA VAL A 51 8.92 -4.59 7.58
C VAL A 51 9.44 -3.88 6.33
N GLU A 52 10.68 -3.40 6.33
CA GLU A 52 11.31 -2.74 5.17
C GLU A 52 11.26 -3.64 3.93
N VAL A 53 11.77 -4.87 4.03
CA VAL A 53 11.82 -5.83 2.92
C VAL A 53 10.41 -6.22 2.45
N PHE A 54 9.45 -6.30 3.36
CA PHE A 54 8.05 -6.55 3.02
C PHE A 54 7.47 -5.39 2.20
N LEU A 55 7.62 -4.15 2.69
CA LEU A 55 7.10 -2.96 2.03
C LEU A 55 7.73 -2.69 0.65
N GLU A 56 9.01 -2.99 0.47
CA GLU A 56 9.68 -2.92 -0.85
C GLU A 56 9.01 -3.79 -1.92
N ARG A 57 8.33 -4.86 -1.51
CA ARG A 57 7.67 -5.83 -2.40
C ARG A 57 6.15 -5.69 -2.41
N SER A 58 5.59 -4.90 -1.50
CA SER A 58 4.16 -4.66 -1.39
C SER A 58 3.63 -3.87 -2.57
N ASN A 59 2.44 -4.23 -3.04
CA ASN A 59 1.73 -3.52 -4.11
C ASN A 59 0.33 -3.19 -3.62
N TYR A 60 -0.13 -1.97 -3.89
CA TYR A 60 -1.48 -1.52 -3.59
C TYR A 60 -2.22 -1.31 -4.91
N ASN A 61 -3.12 -2.23 -5.22
CA ASN A 61 -3.74 -2.33 -6.55
C ASN A 61 -5.24 -2.02 -6.53
N SER A 62 -5.81 -1.90 -5.34
CA SER A 62 -7.20 -1.56 -5.07
C SER A 62 -7.32 -0.56 -3.91
N PRO A 63 -8.45 0.16 -3.80
CA PRO A 63 -8.73 0.96 -2.62
C PRO A 63 -8.82 0.15 -1.32
N ASP A 64 -9.21 -1.12 -1.40
CA ASP A 64 -9.25 -2.01 -0.22
C ASP A 64 -7.84 -2.29 0.32
N ASP A 65 -6.85 -2.43 -0.59
CA ASP A 65 -5.43 -2.53 -0.21
C ASP A 65 -4.96 -1.24 0.49
N LEU A 66 -5.37 -0.08 -0.03
CA LEU A 66 -5.06 1.22 0.57
C LEU A 66 -5.70 1.37 1.95
N ALA A 67 -6.99 1.08 2.08
CA ALA A 67 -7.70 1.14 3.35
C ALA A 67 -7.05 0.26 4.41
N SER A 68 -6.71 -0.98 4.04
CA SER A 68 -6.01 -1.92 4.92
C SER A 68 -4.63 -1.40 5.34
N ALA A 69 -3.91 -0.74 4.42
CA ALA A 69 -2.60 -0.15 4.71
C ALA A 69 -2.72 1.03 5.67
N ILE A 70 -3.67 1.94 5.44
CA ILE A 70 -3.97 3.10 6.29
C ILE A 70 -4.31 2.64 7.71
N GLU A 71 -5.21 1.67 7.85
CA GLU A 71 -5.56 1.11 9.16
C GLU A 71 -4.37 0.42 9.83
N SER A 72 -3.51 -0.27 9.07
CA SER A 72 -2.33 -0.96 9.63
C SER A 72 -1.29 -0.01 10.21
N VAL A 73 -1.24 1.24 9.75
CA VAL A 73 -0.42 2.29 10.35
C VAL A 73 -1.21 3.14 11.35
N GLY A 74 -2.44 2.72 11.68
CA GLY A 74 -3.35 3.38 12.63
C GLY A 74 -3.79 4.78 12.20
N LEU A 75 -3.92 5.01 10.90
CA LEU A 75 -4.50 6.22 10.33
C LEU A 75 -6.00 6.04 10.09
N ASP A 76 -6.73 7.15 9.94
CA ASP A 76 -8.17 7.15 9.70
C ASP A 76 -8.48 7.12 8.19
N LYS A 77 -8.94 5.97 7.72
CA LYS A 77 -9.34 5.79 6.32
C LYS A 77 -10.58 6.61 5.92
N THR A 78 -11.46 6.95 6.87
CA THR A 78 -12.74 7.60 6.55
C THR A 78 -12.53 8.99 5.93
N LYS A 79 -11.42 9.65 6.28
CA LYS A 79 -11.00 10.94 5.71
C LYS A 79 -10.65 10.87 4.21
N VAL A 80 -10.35 9.68 3.67
CA VAL A 80 -10.02 9.48 2.24
C VAL A 80 -11.02 8.62 1.47
N GLU A 81 -12.04 8.06 2.13
CA GLU A 81 -13.00 7.13 1.51
C GLU A 81 -13.74 7.75 0.31
N SER A 82 -14.01 9.05 0.35
CA SER A 82 -14.67 9.78 -0.75
C SER A 82 -13.84 9.73 -2.05
N LEU A 83 -12.52 9.56 -1.96
CA LEU A 83 -11.59 9.50 -3.09
C LEU A 83 -11.49 8.09 -3.69
N PHE A 84 -11.88 7.05 -2.96
CA PHE A 84 -11.68 5.65 -3.35
C PHE A 84 -12.35 5.28 -4.66
N ARG A 85 -13.50 5.89 -4.98
CA ARG A 85 -14.16 5.66 -6.27
C ARG A 85 -13.28 6.10 -7.45
N ALA A 86 -12.73 7.31 -7.39
CA ALA A 86 -11.87 7.83 -8.45
C ALA A 86 -10.56 7.03 -8.55
N LEU A 87 -9.95 6.70 -7.41
CA LEU A 87 -8.75 5.88 -7.33
C LEU A 87 -8.99 4.47 -7.89
N ALA A 88 -10.13 3.83 -7.59
CA ALA A 88 -10.50 2.53 -8.14
C ALA A 88 -10.55 2.53 -9.67
N GLU A 89 -11.17 3.55 -10.25
CA GLU A 89 -11.29 3.68 -11.70
C GLU A 89 -9.92 3.87 -12.36
N MET A 90 -9.06 4.69 -11.76
CA MET A 90 -7.68 4.92 -12.19
C MET A 90 -6.85 3.63 -12.09
N MET A 91 -6.88 2.94 -10.95
CA MET A 91 -6.16 1.69 -10.73
C MET A 91 -6.62 0.62 -11.72
N LYS A 92 -7.93 0.47 -11.94
CA LYS A 92 -8.48 -0.46 -12.94
C LYS A 92 -7.98 -0.14 -14.35
N ARG A 93 -7.85 1.15 -14.68
CA ARG A 93 -7.28 1.60 -15.95
C ARG A 93 -5.81 1.25 -16.08
N ARG A 94 -5.00 1.51 -15.04
CA ARG A 94 -3.58 1.12 -14.98
C ARG A 94 -3.40 -0.38 -15.24
N HIS A 95 -4.20 -1.23 -14.60
CA HIS A 95 -4.18 -2.68 -14.85
C HIS A 95 -4.54 -3.04 -16.31
N SER A 96 -5.54 -2.37 -16.89
CA SER A 96 -5.92 -2.55 -18.30
C SER A 96 -4.78 -2.17 -19.26
N ILE A 97 -4.06 -1.08 -18.99
CA ILE A 97 -2.90 -0.66 -19.76
C ILE A 97 -1.79 -1.69 -19.67
N VAL A 98 -1.38 -2.08 -18.46
CA VAL A 98 -0.24 -2.99 -18.24
C VAL A 98 -0.52 -4.40 -18.78
N HIS A 99 -1.69 -4.98 -18.50
CA HIS A 99 -1.95 -6.38 -18.86
C HIS A 99 -2.58 -6.58 -20.24
N ARG A 100 -3.24 -5.55 -20.80
CA ARG A 100 -4.02 -5.69 -22.03
C ARG A 100 -3.67 -4.64 -23.09
N ALA A 101 -2.60 -3.86 -22.89
CA ALA A 101 -2.25 -2.70 -23.71
C ALA A 101 -3.45 -1.77 -23.92
N ASP A 102 -4.34 -1.74 -22.93
CA ASP A 102 -5.58 -1.00 -22.94
C ASP A 102 -6.53 -1.22 -24.15
N ARG A 103 -6.46 -2.42 -24.74
CA ARG A 103 -7.27 -2.78 -25.91
C ARG A 103 -8.77 -2.66 -25.62
N ASN A 104 -9.48 -2.13 -26.60
CA ASN A 104 -10.94 -2.16 -26.62
C ASN A 104 -11.40 -3.58 -26.98
N PRO A 105 -12.19 -4.26 -26.14
CA PRO A 105 -12.70 -5.60 -26.46
C PRO A 105 -13.78 -5.58 -27.55
N ARG A 106 -14.38 -4.42 -27.84
CA ARG A 106 -15.40 -4.28 -28.89
C ARG A 106 -14.71 -4.05 -30.24
N ILE A 107 -15.13 -4.82 -31.23
CA ILE A 107 -14.61 -4.78 -32.61
C ILE A 107 -15.76 -4.38 -33.53
N GLY A 108 -15.49 -3.56 -34.54
CA GLY A 108 -16.47 -3.14 -35.54
C GLY A 108 -16.31 -1.68 -35.96
N ARG A 109 -17.15 -1.23 -36.90
CA ARG A 109 -17.14 0.14 -37.41
C ARG A 109 -17.36 1.13 -36.26
N GLY A 110 -16.49 2.14 -36.15
CA GLY A 110 -16.54 3.14 -35.08
C GLY A 110 -15.93 2.72 -33.74
N GLN A 111 -15.37 1.51 -33.62
CA GLN A 111 -14.66 1.08 -32.41
C GLN A 111 -13.15 1.27 -32.58
N HIS A 112 -12.58 2.19 -31.80
CA HIS A 112 -11.12 2.38 -31.77
C HIS A 112 -10.42 1.18 -31.10
N LYS A 113 -9.19 0.90 -31.55
CA LYS A 113 -8.36 -0.23 -31.09
C LYS A 113 -8.09 -0.20 -29.58
N TYR A 114 -7.96 1.00 -29.02
CA TYR A 114 -7.75 1.24 -27.60
C TYR A 114 -8.96 1.96 -27.02
N LYS A 115 -9.20 1.73 -25.73
CA LYS A 115 -10.28 2.43 -25.03
C LYS A 115 -9.93 3.92 -24.94
N SER A 116 -10.89 4.79 -25.22
CA SER A 116 -10.71 6.22 -25.00
C SER A 116 -10.73 6.56 -23.50
N ILE A 117 -10.09 7.67 -23.15
CA ILE A 117 -10.21 8.31 -21.85
C ILE A 117 -10.57 9.77 -22.07
N GLY A 118 -11.67 10.23 -21.45
CA GLY A 118 -12.07 11.63 -21.52
C GLY A 118 -11.13 12.52 -20.71
N THR A 119 -10.90 13.73 -21.18
CA THR A 119 -10.08 14.73 -20.48
C THR A 119 -10.64 15.09 -19.11
N GLU A 120 -11.97 15.22 -18.99
CA GLU A 120 -12.65 15.45 -17.71
C GLU A 120 -12.39 14.32 -16.70
N LYS A 121 -12.37 13.08 -17.19
CA LYS A 121 -12.09 11.92 -16.35
C LYS A 121 -10.65 11.96 -15.83
N LEU A 122 -9.69 12.26 -16.69
CA LEU A 122 -8.30 12.42 -16.28
C LEU A 122 -8.13 13.59 -15.30
N ALA A 123 -8.81 14.72 -15.57
CA ALA A 123 -8.83 15.89 -14.70
C ALA A 123 -9.44 15.61 -13.32
N SER A 124 -10.29 14.60 -13.19
CA SER A 124 -10.82 14.15 -11.89
C SER A 124 -9.87 13.22 -11.12
N TRP A 125 -9.00 12.49 -11.82
CA TRP A 125 -8.09 11.54 -11.18
C TRP A 125 -6.88 12.21 -10.53
N ILE A 126 -6.36 13.28 -11.15
CA ILE A 126 -5.24 14.06 -10.62
C ILE A 126 -5.55 14.59 -9.20
N PRO A 127 -6.62 15.39 -8.98
CA PRO A 127 -6.93 15.92 -7.65
C PRO A 127 -7.32 14.82 -6.65
N ALA A 128 -7.85 13.68 -7.11
CA ALA A 128 -8.12 12.55 -6.22
C ALA A 128 -6.84 11.90 -5.69
N VAL A 129 -5.77 11.84 -6.48
CA VAL A 129 -4.46 11.34 -6.03
C VAL A 129 -3.77 12.37 -5.14
N GLU A 130 -3.80 13.64 -5.53
CA GLU A 130 -3.21 14.73 -4.74
C GLU A 130 -3.89 14.85 -3.37
N GLY A 131 -5.23 14.91 -3.33
CA GLY A 131 -5.98 14.97 -2.07
C GLY A 131 -5.78 13.71 -1.21
N PHE A 132 -5.61 12.54 -1.82
CA PHE A 132 -5.27 11.33 -1.06
C PHE A 132 -3.89 11.46 -0.42
N ALA A 133 -2.88 11.90 -1.17
CA ALA A 133 -1.53 12.06 -0.65
C ALA A 133 -1.46 13.14 0.44
N GLU A 134 -2.10 14.28 0.22
CA GLU A 134 -2.18 15.39 1.17
C GLU A 134 -2.80 14.95 2.50
N GLU A 135 -3.95 14.28 2.45
CA GLU A 135 -4.63 13.80 3.65
C GLU A 135 -3.78 12.77 4.42
N ILE A 136 -3.14 11.82 3.73
CA ILE A 136 -2.25 10.85 4.39
C ILE A 136 -1.05 11.52 5.04
N LEU A 137 -0.43 12.50 4.36
CA LEU A 137 0.69 13.26 4.92
C LEU A 137 0.26 14.08 6.13
N SER A 138 -0.89 14.75 6.05
CA SER A 138 -1.45 15.52 7.17
C SER A 138 -1.66 14.64 8.40
N GLN A 139 -2.28 13.47 8.26
CA GLN A 139 -2.47 12.57 9.40
C GLN A 139 -1.14 12.02 9.95
N LEU A 140 -0.13 11.81 9.10
CA LEU A 140 1.20 11.38 9.54
C LEU A 140 1.91 12.49 10.34
N GLU A 141 1.77 13.75 9.93
CA GLU A 141 2.31 14.90 10.66
C GLU A 141 1.62 15.06 12.02
N GLU A 142 0.27 15.05 12.05
CA GLU A 142 -0.52 15.10 13.28
C GLU A 142 -0.10 14.01 14.27
N ARG A 143 0.11 12.79 13.76
CA ARG A 143 0.54 11.64 14.56
C ARG A 143 1.99 11.77 15.02
N SER A 144 2.90 12.23 14.17
CA SER A 144 4.32 12.39 14.55
C SER A 144 4.47 13.44 15.67
N LEU A 145 3.72 14.54 15.58
CA LEU A 145 3.61 15.54 16.64
C LEU A 145 3.07 14.91 17.93
N SER A 146 2.06 14.04 17.86
CA SER A 146 1.51 13.38 19.06
C SER A 146 2.52 12.50 19.82
N TYR A 147 3.53 11.94 19.14
CA TYR A 147 4.59 11.15 19.79
C TYR A 147 5.71 12.04 20.36
N GLU A 148 6.04 13.17 19.74
CA GLU A 148 7.07 14.10 20.26
C GLU A 148 6.66 14.80 21.57
N PHE A 149 5.37 14.84 21.89
CA PHE A 149 4.84 15.43 23.14
C PHE A 149 4.37 14.39 24.18
N ALA A 150 4.59 13.09 23.93
CA ALA A 150 4.15 11.99 24.80
C ALA A 150 5.29 11.34 25.62
N ASP A 151 6.54 11.81 25.45
CA ASP A 151 7.70 11.53 26.31
C ASP A 151 7.95 12.67 27.30
#